data_AF-A0A1G0APB9-F1
#
_entry.id   AF-A0A1G0APB9-F1
#
_cell.length_a   1.000
_cell.length_b   1.000
_cell.length_c   1.000
_cell.angle_alpha   90.00
_cell.angle_beta   90.00
_cell.angle_gamma   90.00
#
_symmetry.space_group_name_H-M   'P 1'
#
loop_
_entity.id
_entity.type
_entity.pdbx_description
1 polymer ?
#
loop_
_entity_poly.entity_id
_entity_poly.type
_entity_poly.pdbx_seq_one_letter_code
_entity_poly.pdbx_strand_id
1 'polypeptide(L)'
;MPLKFWKKEKPPKGKEEEGEKAGEAPPAKKEAPKPAAKEAAEPKKEAPPPAPAPAVRPEAFEATAQEVHAGLVELGLTIPATREIFAKRAGLYPGGAGAFHKDYGSEPYRAATRVLADWLGLRAPHDFDPEKLLAEANPRLSSFGLSVELGDLSWLDQELGLRKARLRLADSEKVVRFKDPRDFVKGINELIAGRKVAFLELETWSDDFAFLLVRDPKWDRLAETELVVVKAPQTAVGGECGECGAKVGKYWNDCLACGAVFG
;
A
#
# COMPACT_ATOMS: atom_id res chain seq x y z
N MET A 1 -15.31 13.86 -42.93
CA MET A 1 -14.38 13.08 -43.77
C MET A 1 -12.96 13.27 -43.25
N PRO A 2 -12.03 12.31 -43.41
CA PRO A 2 -10.68 12.40 -42.86
C PRO A 2 -9.75 13.25 -43.74
N LEU A 3 -8.85 14.01 -43.12
CA LEU A 3 -7.69 14.61 -43.80
C LEU A 3 -6.43 13.86 -43.39
N LYS A 4 -5.62 13.47 -44.38
CA LYS A 4 -4.48 12.57 -44.24
C LYS A 4 -3.16 13.35 -44.28
N PHE A 5 -2.16 12.78 -43.63
CA PHE A 5 -0.71 12.92 -43.86
C PHE A 5 -0.28 13.74 -45.09
N TRP A 6 0.67 14.66 -44.89
CA TRP A 6 1.66 14.98 -45.92
C TRP A 6 3.08 15.02 -45.34
N LYS A 7 3.97 14.18 -45.89
CA LYS A 7 5.44 14.24 -45.68
C LYS A 7 6.08 14.96 -46.87
N LYS A 8 6.92 15.96 -46.61
CA LYS A 8 7.97 16.53 -47.50
C LYS A 8 8.88 17.37 -46.60
N GLU A 9 10.12 16.96 -46.31
CA GLU A 9 11.34 16.96 -47.14
C GLU A 9 12.03 18.35 -47.22
N LYS A 10 13.31 18.34 -46.81
CA LYS A 10 14.36 19.38 -46.92
C LYS A 10 15.20 19.11 -48.20
N PRO A 11 16.22 19.93 -48.58
CA PRO A 11 16.60 21.30 -48.21
C PRO A 11 16.69 22.21 -49.50
N PRO A 12 17.49 23.31 -49.57
CA PRO A 12 18.95 23.23 -49.81
C PRO A 12 19.81 24.26 -49.01
N LYS A 13 21.09 24.47 -49.39
CA LYS A 13 22.14 25.27 -48.72
C LYS A 13 22.50 26.62 -49.41
N GLY A 14 22.99 27.57 -48.61
CA GLY A 14 23.97 28.66 -48.92
C GLY A 14 24.51 29.18 -47.56
N LYS A 15 25.81 29.39 -47.29
CA LYS A 15 26.83 30.30 -47.89
C LYS A 15 26.48 31.80 -47.69
N GLU A 16 27.35 32.74 -47.31
CA GLU A 16 28.75 32.84 -46.75
C GLU A 16 29.07 34.36 -46.56
N GLU A 17 30.05 34.90 -45.82
CA GLU A 17 31.00 34.44 -44.78
C GLU A 17 31.41 35.66 -43.87
N GLU A 18 32.69 35.82 -43.45
CA GLU A 18 33.33 36.96 -42.73
C GLU A 18 32.89 37.20 -41.25
N GLY A 19 33.75 37.45 -40.26
CA GLY A 19 35.22 37.53 -40.12
C GLY A 19 35.61 37.64 -38.61
N GLU A 20 36.86 37.74 -38.15
CA GLU A 20 38.17 37.70 -38.83
C GLU A 20 39.30 37.22 -37.84
N LYS A 21 40.54 37.75 -37.94
CA LYS A 21 41.83 37.27 -37.34
C LYS A 21 42.40 38.27 -36.26
N ALA A 22 43.58 38.12 -35.63
CA ALA A 22 44.76 37.27 -35.92
C ALA A 22 45.70 36.95 -34.72
N GLY A 23 46.39 35.79 -34.83
CA GLY A 23 47.67 35.40 -34.18
C GLY A 23 47.58 34.74 -32.79
N GLU A 24 48.65 34.21 -32.18
CA GLU A 24 49.98 33.65 -32.61
C GLU A 24 50.67 33.04 -31.33
N ALA A 25 51.76 32.25 -31.29
CA ALA A 25 52.66 31.65 -32.29
C ALA A 25 53.26 30.30 -31.77
N PRO A 26 53.69 29.35 -32.64
CA PRO A 26 54.38 28.07 -32.28
C PRO A 26 55.92 28.15 -32.53
N PRO A 27 56.79 27.15 -32.15
CA PRO A 27 56.57 25.69 -31.96
C PRO A 27 57.21 25.13 -30.63
N ALA A 28 57.43 23.83 -30.35
CA ALA A 28 57.56 22.62 -31.17
C ALA A 28 57.24 21.27 -30.45
N LYS A 29 57.30 20.18 -31.26
CA LYS A 29 56.94 18.77 -31.01
C LYS A 29 57.54 18.08 -29.76
N LYS A 30 56.71 17.25 -29.10
CA LYS A 30 56.92 15.89 -28.51
C LYS A 30 55.80 15.62 -27.48
N GLU A 31 55.27 14.43 -27.22
CA GLU A 31 55.33 13.09 -27.84
C GLU A 31 53.98 12.37 -27.52
N ALA A 32 53.77 11.12 -27.95
CA ALA A 32 52.42 10.50 -27.97
C ALA A 32 51.78 10.25 -26.58
N PRO A 33 50.45 10.45 -26.42
CA PRO A 33 49.74 10.08 -25.20
C PRO A 33 49.61 8.56 -25.05
N LYS A 34 49.85 8.04 -23.84
CA LYS A 34 49.57 6.63 -23.50
C LYS A 34 48.06 6.36 -23.45
N PRO A 35 47.62 5.12 -23.75
CA PRO A 35 46.20 4.77 -23.69
C PRO A 35 45.65 4.89 -22.27
N ALA A 36 44.38 5.31 -22.16
CA ALA A 36 43.68 5.42 -20.90
C ALA A 36 43.58 4.06 -20.19
N ALA A 37 43.94 4.03 -18.90
CA ALA A 37 43.66 2.88 -18.06
C ALA A 37 42.14 2.75 -17.86
N LYS A 38 41.60 1.56 -18.06
CA LYS A 38 40.24 1.24 -17.61
C LYS A 38 40.29 1.10 -16.09
N GLU A 39 39.61 1.99 -15.37
CA GLU A 39 39.23 1.68 -14.00
C GLU A 39 38.28 0.48 -14.04
N ALA A 40 38.69 -0.62 -13.40
CA ALA A 40 37.84 -1.78 -13.24
C ALA A 40 36.80 -1.47 -12.18
N ALA A 41 35.51 -1.57 -12.52
CA ALA A 41 34.45 -1.46 -11.54
C ALA A 41 34.58 -2.61 -10.52
N GLU A 42 34.92 -2.30 -9.27
CA GLU A 42 34.93 -3.29 -8.21
C GLU A 42 33.52 -3.89 -8.04
N PRO A 43 33.38 -5.22 -7.87
CA PRO A 43 32.10 -5.84 -7.62
C PRO A 43 31.58 -5.37 -6.26
N LYS A 44 30.53 -4.55 -6.29
CA LYS A 44 29.84 -4.02 -5.11
C LYS A 44 29.31 -5.19 -4.29
N LYS A 45 30.04 -5.58 -3.24
CA LYS A 45 29.65 -6.67 -2.34
C LYS A 45 28.22 -6.43 -1.85
N GLU A 46 27.36 -7.41 -2.04
CA GLU A 46 26.08 -7.45 -1.33
C GLU A 46 26.38 -7.43 0.17
N ALA A 47 25.67 -6.56 0.90
CA ALA A 47 25.73 -6.60 2.35
C ALA A 47 25.15 -7.94 2.82
N PRO A 48 25.79 -8.65 3.78
CA PRO A 48 25.17 -9.83 4.36
C PRO A 48 23.80 -9.46 4.94
N PRO A 49 22.81 -10.36 4.91
CA PRO A 49 21.48 -10.08 5.46
C PRO A 49 21.62 -9.61 6.92
N PRO A 50 20.82 -8.63 7.36
CA PRO A 50 20.94 -8.07 8.70
C PRO A 50 20.80 -9.19 9.74
N ALA A 51 21.75 -9.24 10.67
CA ALA A 51 21.76 -10.24 11.72
C ALA A 51 20.42 -10.22 12.49
N PRO A 52 19.85 -11.38 12.83
CA PRO A 52 18.58 -11.43 13.56
C PRO A 52 18.67 -10.64 14.86
N ALA A 53 17.61 -9.89 15.17
CA ALA A 53 17.54 -9.14 16.41
C ALA A 53 17.76 -10.07 17.62
N PRO A 54 18.44 -9.61 18.69
CA PRO A 54 18.68 -10.44 19.86
C PRO A 54 17.36 -10.97 20.40
N ALA A 55 17.34 -12.26 20.78
CA ALA A 55 16.13 -12.95 21.17
C ALA A 55 15.47 -12.26 22.39
N VAL A 56 14.35 -11.59 22.15
CA VAL A 56 13.53 -10.99 23.19
C VAL A 56 12.89 -12.11 24.02
N ARG A 57 12.88 -11.93 25.34
CA ARG A 57 12.24 -12.85 26.28
C ARG A 57 10.75 -13.01 25.92
N PRO A 58 10.20 -14.24 25.81
CA PRO A 58 8.81 -14.46 25.37
C PRO A 58 7.80 -13.61 26.14
N GLU A 59 7.98 -13.48 27.45
CA GLU A 59 7.12 -12.73 28.35
C GLU A 59 7.10 -11.22 28.03
N ALA A 60 8.23 -10.67 27.55
CA ALA A 60 8.34 -9.27 27.17
C ALA A 60 7.68 -8.99 25.80
N PHE A 61 7.78 -9.94 24.86
CA PHE A 61 7.03 -9.87 23.61
C PHE A 61 5.52 -10.00 23.85
N GLU A 62 5.10 -10.96 24.68
CA GLU A 62 3.68 -11.16 25.01
C GLU A 62 3.07 -9.96 25.72
N ALA A 63 3.80 -9.33 26.64
CA ALA A 63 3.37 -8.09 27.29
C ALA A 63 3.14 -6.96 26.27
N THR A 64 4.11 -6.70 25.37
CA THR A 64 3.97 -5.71 24.30
C THR A 64 2.81 -6.04 23.36
N ALA A 65 2.67 -7.29 22.92
CA ALA A 65 1.59 -7.70 22.04
C ALA A 65 0.20 -7.53 22.68
N GLN A 66 0.08 -7.72 24.01
CA GLN A 66 -1.14 -7.44 24.76
C GLN A 66 -1.42 -5.94 24.91
N GLU A 67 -0.40 -5.13 25.19
CA GLU A 67 -0.49 -3.67 25.26
C GLU A 67 -0.99 -3.06 23.94
N VAL A 68 -0.36 -3.43 22.80
CA VAL A 68 -0.78 -2.96 21.48
C VAL A 68 -2.21 -3.41 21.18
N HIS A 69 -2.54 -4.68 21.42
CA HIS A 69 -3.89 -5.19 21.17
C HIS A 69 -4.96 -4.45 21.99
N ALA A 70 -4.70 -4.15 23.26
CA ALA A 70 -5.60 -3.37 24.11
C ALA A 70 -5.86 -1.97 23.52
N GLY A 71 -4.81 -1.25 23.11
CA GLY A 71 -4.96 0.06 22.44
C GLY A 71 -5.78 -0.02 21.14
N LEU A 72 -5.56 -1.05 20.32
CA LEU A 72 -6.32 -1.28 19.09
C LEU A 72 -7.80 -1.63 19.34
N VAL A 73 -8.12 -2.28 20.46
CA VAL A 73 -9.50 -2.49 20.93
C VAL A 73 -10.11 -1.20 21.45
N GLU A 74 -9.36 -0.40 22.21
CA GLU A 74 -9.84 0.88 22.74
C GLU A 74 -10.17 1.90 21.65
N LEU A 75 -9.47 1.86 20.52
CA LEU A 75 -9.72 2.69 19.33
C LEU A 75 -10.83 2.12 18.42
N GLY A 76 -11.36 0.94 18.73
CA GLY A 76 -12.44 0.29 17.96
C GLY A 76 -11.99 -0.38 16.67
N LEU A 77 -10.68 -0.51 16.44
CA LEU A 77 -10.13 -1.17 15.26
C LEU A 77 -10.27 -2.71 15.33
N THR A 78 -10.27 -3.30 16.53
CA THR A 78 -10.47 -4.76 16.71
C THR A 78 -11.25 -5.11 17.99
N ILE A 79 -11.24 -6.39 18.43
CA ILE A 79 -12.02 -6.92 19.56
C ILE A 79 -11.18 -7.65 20.60
N PRO A 80 -11.61 -7.74 21.88
CA PRO A 80 -10.89 -8.53 22.90
C PRO A 80 -10.60 -9.98 22.49
N ALA A 81 -11.51 -10.61 21.74
CA ALA A 81 -11.38 -12.00 21.30
C ALA A 81 -10.24 -12.24 20.27
N THR A 82 -9.76 -11.21 19.56
CA THR A 82 -8.68 -11.37 18.55
C THR A 82 -7.28 -11.34 19.15
N ARG A 83 -7.13 -11.20 20.48
CA ARG A 83 -5.84 -11.05 21.18
C ARG A 83 -4.79 -12.07 20.75
N GLU A 84 -5.16 -13.35 20.68
CA GLU A 84 -4.26 -14.40 20.24
C GLU A 84 -3.92 -14.35 18.75
N ILE A 85 -4.87 -13.91 17.91
CA ILE A 85 -4.64 -13.75 16.47
C ILE A 85 -3.65 -12.61 16.25
N PHE A 86 -3.82 -11.49 16.97
CA PHE A 86 -2.88 -10.38 16.95
C PHE A 86 -1.48 -10.80 17.44
N ALA A 87 -1.37 -11.52 18.57
CA ALA A 87 -0.08 -12.02 19.06
C ALA A 87 0.60 -12.96 18.06
N LYS A 88 -0.14 -13.87 17.41
CA LYS A 88 0.36 -14.75 16.34
C LYS A 88 0.85 -13.93 15.13
N ARG A 89 0.15 -12.86 14.75
CA ARG A 89 0.54 -11.95 13.65
C ARG A 89 1.76 -11.09 13.99
N ALA A 90 1.85 -10.55 15.21
CA ALA A 90 3.02 -9.84 15.71
C ALA A 90 4.26 -10.74 15.81
N GLY A 91 4.08 -12.05 16.05
CA GLY A 91 5.16 -13.04 16.00
C GLY A 91 5.72 -13.27 14.59
N LEU A 92 4.88 -13.09 13.56
CA LEU A 92 5.22 -13.16 12.14
C LEU A 92 5.73 -11.81 11.55
N TYR A 93 5.89 -10.78 12.38
CA TYR A 93 6.47 -9.50 11.97
C TYR A 93 7.85 -9.70 11.31
N PRO A 94 8.24 -8.95 10.27
CA PRO A 94 9.53 -9.14 9.61
C PRO A 94 10.73 -8.95 10.57
N GLY A 95 11.51 -10.02 10.77
CA GLY A 95 12.55 -10.09 11.82
C GLY A 95 12.08 -10.80 13.13
N GLY A 96 10.84 -11.27 13.15
CA GLY A 96 10.21 -12.01 14.25
C GLY A 96 9.72 -11.14 15.41
N ALA A 97 9.17 -11.81 16.42
CA ALA A 97 8.74 -11.22 17.70
C ALA A 97 9.75 -10.24 18.33
N GLY A 98 11.06 -10.53 18.22
CA GLY A 98 12.12 -9.67 18.73
C GLY A 98 12.27 -8.36 17.97
N ALA A 99 12.07 -8.38 16.63
CA ALA A 99 12.01 -7.15 15.84
C ALA A 99 10.73 -6.36 16.12
N PHE A 100 9.57 -7.01 16.29
CA PHE A 100 8.33 -6.31 16.66
C PHE A 100 8.46 -5.55 17.98
N HIS A 101 8.93 -6.21 19.05
CA HIS A 101 9.11 -5.58 20.37
C HIS A 101 10.12 -4.41 20.33
N LYS A 102 11.23 -4.59 19.60
CA LYS A 102 12.24 -3.54 19.41
C LYS A 102 11.68 -2.35 18.61
N ASP A 103 11.05 -2.61 17.47
CA ASP A 103 10.53 -1.58 16.58
C ASP A 103 9.39 -0.81 17.27
N TYR A 104 8.51 -1.49 18.02
CA TYR A 104 7.49 -0.86 18.86
C TYR A 104 8.09 0.07 19.92
N GLY A 105 9.20 -0.33 20.56
CA GLY A 105 9.92 0.52 21.52
C GLY A 105 10.56 1.79 20.92
N SER A 106 10.59 1.93 19.59
CA SER A 106 11.15 3.10 18.89
C SER A 106 10.13 3.88 18.04
N GLU A 107 9.21 3.18 17.36
CA GLU A 107 8.15 3.74 16.50
C GLU A 107 6.84 2.95 16.72
N PRO A 108 6.16 3.13 17.88
CA PRO A 108 5.03 2.29 18.32
C PRO A 108 3.94 2.11 17.26
N TYR A 109 3.49 3.24 16.70
CA TYR A 109 2.40 3.30 15.74
C TYR A 109 2.72 2.63 14.40
N ARG A 110 3.99 2.66 13.98
CA ARG A 110 4.49 2.00 12.77
C ARG A 110 4.49 0.48 12.94
N ALA A 111 5.01 -0.02 14.06
CA ALA A 111 5.02 -1.45 14.38
C ALA A 111 3.58 -1.99 14.48
N ALA A 112 2.70 -1.29 15.22
CA ALA A 112 1.29 -1.65 15.37
C ALA A 112 0.54 -1.65 14.03
N THR A 113 0.68 -0.59 13.22
CA THR A 113 -0.06 -0.49 11.97
C THR A 113 0.45 -1.45 10.89
N ARG A 114 1.74 -1.83 10.91
CA ARG A 114 2.25 -2.88 10.02
C ARG A 114 1.59 -4.23 10.29
N VAL A 115 1.37 -4.58 11.56
CA VAL A 115 0.67 -5.82 11.95
C VAL A 115 -0.82 -5.75 11.56
N LEU A 116 -1.48 -4.60 11.74
CA LEU A 116 -2.85 -4.38 11.21
C LEU A 116 -2.93 -4.54 9.69
N ALA A 117 -1.99 -3.96 8.95
CA ALA A 117 -1.98 -3.97 7.49
C ALA A 117 -1.71 -5.37 6.89
N ASP A 118 -0.92 -6.21 7.55
CA ASP A 118 -0.76 -7.62 7.19
C ASP A 118 -2.02 -8.46 7.49
N TRP A 119 -2.59 -8.26 8.69
CA TRP A 119 -3.66 -9.11 9.21
C TRP A 119 -5.04 -8.75 8.68
N LEU A 120 -5.41 -7.47 8.72
CA LEU A 120 -6.75 -6.94 8.41
C LEU A 120 -6.76 -6.06 7.15
N GLY A 121 -5.59 -5.62 6.68
CA GLY A 121 -5.43 -4.92 5.42
C GLY A 121 -5.59 -5.85 4.22
N LEU A 122 -6.35 -5.44 3.23
CA LEU A 122 -6.71 -6.12 1.99
C LEU A 122 -6.34 -5.21 0.80
N ARG A 123 -6.04 -5.78 -0.37
CA ARG A 123 -5.92 -5.00 -1.62
C ARG A 123 -6.73 -5.65 -2.72
N ALA A 124 -7.14 -4.83 -3.68
CA ALA A 124 -7.80 -5.27 -4.90
C ALA A 124 -7.22 -4.47 -6.08
N PRO A 125 -6.70 -5.14 -7.13
CA PRO A 125 -6.30 -4.42 -8.34
C PRO A 125 -7.54 -3.86 -9.04
N HIS A 126 -7.36 -2.87 -9.92
CA HIS A 126 -8.48 -2.25 -10.64
C HIS A 126 -9.33 -3.27 -11.42
N ASP A 127 -8.70 -4.30 -12.00
CA ASP A 127 -9.31 -5.35 -12.83
C ASP A 127 -9.77 -6.59 -12.04
N PHE A 128 -9.97 -6.46 -10.71
CA PHE A 128 -10.14 -7.57 -9.78
C PHE A 128 -11.12 -8.70 -10.20
N ASP A 129 -10.74 -9.90 -9.78
CA ASP A 129 -11.60 -11.07 -9.71
C ASP A 129 -12.38 -11.07 -8.36
N PRO A 130 -13.73 -11.06 -8.37
CA PRO A 130 -14.54 -11.04 -7.16
C PRO A 130 -14.40 -12.29 -6.28
N GLU A 131 -14.15 -13.46 -6.87
CA GLU A 131 -13.97 -14.70 -6.11
C GLU A 131 -12.63 -14.68 -5.37
N LYS A 132 -11.55 -14.22 -6.02
CA LYS A 132 -10.25 -14.04 -5.38
C LYS A 132 -10.31 -12.97 -4.27
N LEU A 133 -10.92 -11.82 -4.54
CA LEU A 133 -11.07 -10.75 -3.55
C LEU A 133 -11.85 -11.22 -2.31
N LEU A 134 -12.90 -12.01 -2.50
CA LEU A 134 -13.67 -12.58 -1.40
C LEU A 134 -12.93 -13.70 -0.66
N ALA A 135 -12.15 -14.53 -1.37
CA ALA A 135 -11.26 -15.52 -0.77
C ALA A 135 -10.15 -14.89 0.09
N GLU A 136 -9.72 -13.67 -0.23
CA GLU A 136 -8.83 -12.87 0.63
C GLU A 136 -9.58 -12.13 1.75
N ALA A 137 -10.80 -11.65 1.52
CA ALA A 137 -11.60 -10.97 2.54
C ALA A 137 -12.07 -11.92 3.66
N ASN A 138 -12.43 -13.16 3.34
CA ASN A 138 -12.98 -14.11 4.32
C ASN A 138 -12.04 -14.49 5.47
N PRO A 139 -10.74 -14.75 5.28
CA PRO A 139 -9.77 -14.92 6.38
C PRO A 139 -9.64 -13.72 7.33
N ARG A 140 -10.06 -12.53 6.89
CA ARG A 140 -10.07 -11.29 7.69
C ARG A 140 -11.40 -11.20 8.44
N LEU A 141 -12.52 -11.40 7.74
CA LEU A 141 -13.87 -11.48 8.30
C LEU A 141 -14.01 -12.58 9.37
N SER A 142 -13.35 -13.72 9.21
CA SER A 142 -13.40 -14.83 10.16
C SER A 142 -12.73 -14.52 11.49
N SER A 143 -11.81 -13.54 11.53
CA SER A 143 -11.26 -12.98 12.78
C SER A 143 -12.34 -12.30 13.64
N PHE A 144 -13.49 -11.96 13.06
CA PHE A 144 -14.68 -11.41 13.72
C PHE A 144 -15.87 -12.39 13.74
N GLY A 145 -15.65 -13.66 13.37
CA GLY A 145 -16.70 -14.68 13.29
C GLY A 145 -17.65 -14.51 12.09
N LEU A 146 -17.23 -13.80 11.04
CA LEU A 146 -18.01 -13.55 9.83
C LEU A 146 -17.44 -14.33 8.63
N SER A 147 -18.31 -14.72 7.71
CA SER A 147 -17.94 -15.29 6.41
C SER A 147 -19.00 -14.88 5.39
N VAL A 148 -18.57 -14.40 4.22
CA VAL A 148 -19.45 -13.97 3.15
C VAL A 148 -19.27 -14.89 1.94
N GLU A 149 -20.36 -15.35 1.35
CA GLU A 149 -20.35 -16.20 0.15
C GLU A 149 -20.70 -15.39 -1.11
N LEU A 150 -20.16 -15.80 -2.26
CA LEU A 150 -20.54 -15.28 -3.58
C LEU A 150 -21.43 -16.30 -4.30
N GLY A 151 -22.48 -15.81 -4.95
CA GLY A 151 -23.29 -16.55 -5.92
C GLY A 151 -23.75 -15.65 -7.05
N ASP A 152 -24.37 -16.24 -8.07
CA ASP A 152 -24.97 -15.56 -9.23
C ASP A 152 -24.09 -14.46 -9.86
N LEU A 153 -22.77 -14.67 -9.92
CA LEU A 153 -21.85 -13.74 -10.58
C LEU A 153 -22.15 -13.71 -12.09
N SER A 154 -22.59 -12.55 -12.58
CA SER A 154 -22.87 -12.32 -14.00
C SER A 154 -22.40 -10.96 -14.46
N TRP A 155 -22.16 -10.82 -15.76
CA TRP A 155 -22.17 -9.49 -16.38
C TRP A 155 -23.59 -8.92 -16.36
N LEU A 156 -23.69 -7.59 -16.28
CA LEU A 156 -24.93 -6.84 -16.46
C LEU A 156 -24.78 -5.87 -17.64
N ASP A 157 -23.59 -5.28 -17.80
CA ASP A 157 -23.12 -4.62 -19.01
C ASP A 157 -21.62 -4.87 -19.17
N GLN A 158 -21.21 -5.47 -20.29
CA GLN A 158 -19.80 -5.82 -20.53
C GLN A 158 -18.98 -4.65 -21.11
N GLU A 159 -19.62 -3.69 -21.79
CA GLU A 159 -18.94 -2.50 -22.34
C GLU A 159 -18.63 -1.48 -21.24
N LEU A 160 -19.53 -1.34 -20.26
CA LEU A 160 -19.36 -0.47 -19.10
C LEU A 160 -18.55 -1.11 -17.95
N GLY A 161 -18.19 -2.39 -18.07
CA GLY A 161 -17.50 -3.16 -17.03
C GLY A 161 -18.38 -3.53 -15.82
N LEU A 162 -19.71 -3.41 -15.95
CA LEU A 162 -20.66 -3.52 -14.85
C LEU A 162 -21.09 -4.98 -14.64
N ARG A 163 -20.71 -5.50 -13.48
CA ARG A 163 -21.03 -6.86 -13.01
C ARG A 163 -22.14 -6.83 -11.96
N LYS A 164 -22.74 -7.99 -11.75
CA LYS A 164 -23.78 -8.25 -10.73
C LYS A 164 -23.39 -9.53 -10.00
N ALA A 165 -23.62 -9.59 -8.69
CA ALA A 165 -23.53 -10.83 -7.94
C ALA A 165 -24.54 -10.85 -6.78
N ARG A 166 -24.62 -11.99 -6.10
CA ARG A 166 -25.40 -12.24 -4.88
C ARG A 166 -24.41 -12.53 -3.76
N LEU A 167 -24.39 -11.70 -2.73
CA LEU A 167 -23.61 -11.93 -1.50
C LEU A 167 -24.51 -12.54 -0.43
N ARG A 168 -23.99 -13.48 0.37
CA ARG A 168 -24.69 -14.07 1.53
C ARG A 168 -23.85 -13.99 2.80
N LEU A 169 -24.53 -13.83 3.94
CA LEU A 169 -23.96 -13.81 5.30
C LEU A 169 -24.98 -14.45 6.25
N ALA A 170 -24.85 -15.75 6.50
CA ALA A 170 -25.89 -16.56 7.13
C ALA A 170 -27.26 -16.33 6.43
N ASP A 171 -28.31 -16.01 7.17
CA ASP A 171 -29.67 -15.80 6.65
C ASP A 171 -29.85 -14.49 5.86
N SER A 172 -28.84 -13.61 5.84
CA SER A 172 -28.88 -12.34 5.11
C SER A 172 -28.32 -12.49 3.70
N GLU A 173 -29.08 -12.04 2.69
CA GLU A 173 -28.67 -12.05 1.29
C GLU A 173 -28.78 -10.64 0.68
N LYS A 174 -27.82 -10.27 -0.18
CA LYS A 174 -27.80 -8.98 -0.88
C LYS A 174 -27.37 -9.15 -2.34
N VAL A 175 -28.19 -8.67 -3.27
CA VAL A 175 -27.76 -8.50 -4.67
C VAL A 175 -26.95 -7.21 -4.79
N VAL A 176 -25.73 -7.33 -5.30
CA VAL A 176 -24.80 -6.22 -5.53
C VAL A 176 -24.61 -5.99 -7.03
N ARG A 177 -24.38 -4.74 -7.41
CA ARG A 177 -23.94 -4.33 -8.76
C ARG A 177 -22.66 -3.54 -8.57
N PHE A 178 -21.65 -3.82 -9.38
CA PHE A 178 -20.32 -3.28 -9.17
C PHE A 178 -19.53 -3.19 -10.47
N LYS A 179 -18.79 -2.11 -10.64
CA LYS A 179 -17.78 -1.97 -11.68
C LYS A 179 -16.40 -2.34 -11.13
N ASP A 180 -16.03 -1.70 -10.02
CA ASP A 180 -14.72 -1.72 -9.39
C ASP A 180 -14.74 -2.40 -7.99
N PRO A 181 -13.59 -2.54 -7.30
CA PRO A 181 -13.55 -3.11 -5.95
C PRO A 181 -14.31 -2.30 -4.90
N ARG A 182 -14.41 -0.97 -5.04
CA ARG A 182 -15.09 -0.10 -4.08
C ARG A 182 -16.59 -0.38 -4.06
N ASP A 183 -17.23 -0.50 -5.22
CA ASP A 183 -18.64 -0.92 -5.33
C ASP A 183 -18.88 -2.29 -4.66
N PHE A 184 -17.99 -3.26 -4.92
CA PHE A 184 -18.12 -4.62 -4.39
C PHE A 184 -17.92 -4.69 -2.87
N VAL A 185 -16.90 -4.01 -2.35
CA VAL A 185 -16.62 -3.92 -0.91
C VAL A 185 -17.67 -3.08 -0.17
N LYS A 186 -18.23 -2.04 -0.80
CA LYS A 186 -19.44 -1.37 -0.30
C LYS A 186 -20.62 -2.34 -0.19
N GLY A 187 -20.80 -3.20 -1.19
CA GLY A 187 -21.76 -4.30 -1.15
C GLY A 187 -21.57 -5.26 0.03
N ILE A 188 -20.33 -5.60 0.36
CA ILE A 188 -19.97 -6.38 1.57
C ILE A 188 -20.30 -5.57 2.83
N ASN A 189 -19.86 -4.30 2.93
CA ASN A 189 -20.08 -3.43 4.08
C ASN A 189 -21.56 -3.29 4.44
N GLU A 190 -22.42 -3.05 3.44
CA GLU A 190 -23.87 -2.96 3.64
C GLU A 190 -24.50 -4.29 4.12
N LEU A 191 -23.85 -5.43 3.92
CA LEU A 191 -24.26 -6.74 4.43
C LEU A 191 -23.74 -7.02 5.85
N ILE A 192 -22.50 -6.58 6.18
CA ILE A 192 -21.91 -6.74 7.52
C ILE A 192 -22.24 -5.60 8.51
N ALA A 193 -22.83 -4.49 8.08
CA ALA A 193 -23.11 -3.30 8.91
C ALA A 193 -23.81 -3.62 10.24
N GLY A 194 -24.77 -4.55 10.24
CA GLY A 194 -25.47 -5.06 11.44
C GLY A 194 -24.61 -5.88 12.42
N ARG A 195 -23.29 -5.91 12.23
CA ARG A 195 -22.29 -6.47 13.15
C ARG A 195 -21.39 -5.41 13.78
N LYS A 196 -21.53 -4.13 13.39
CA LYS A 196 -20.55 -3.07 13.63
C LYS A 196 -19.17 -3.52 13.15
N VAL A 197 -19.03 -3.83 11.88
CA VAL A 197 -17.76 -4.17 11.22
C VAL A 197 -17.81 -3.57 9.81
N ALA A 198 -16.71 -3.01 9.33
CA ALA A 198 -16.60 -2.42 8.00
C ALA A 198 -15.18 -2.55 7.45
N PHE A 199 -15.05 -2.76 6.14
CA PHE A 199 -13.84 -2.45 5.38
C PHE A 199 -13.81 -0.93 5.12
N LEU A 200 -12.90 -0.22 5.76
CA LEU A 200 -12.58 1.16 5.39
C LEU A 200 -11.73 1.16 4.13
N GLU A 201 -12.02 2.01 3.16
CA GLU A 201 -11.09 2.28 2.07
C GLU A 201 -9.91 3.13 2.56
N LEU A 202 -8.73 2.89 2.00
CA LEU A 202 -7.47 3.51 2.37
C LEU A 202 -6.86 4.16 1.13
N GLU A 203 -6.38 5.39 1.26
CA GLU A 203 -5.80 6.14 0.14
C GLU A 203 -4.63 5.39 -0.52
N THR A 204 -4.77 5.10 -1.81
CA THR A 204 -3.74 4.54 -2.69
C THR A 204 -3.29 5.59 -3.71
N TRP A 205 -2.06 5.44 -4.22
CA TRP A 205 -1.50 6.29 -5.30
C TRP A 205 -1.27 5.49 -6.60
N SER A 206 -2.05 4.43 -6.78
CA SER A 206 -2.19 3.67 -8.02
C SER A 206 -3.70 3.47 -8.28
N ASP A 207 -4.06 2.97 -9.46
CA ASP A 207 -5.45 2.62 -9.77
C ASP A 207 -5.97 1.40 -8.95
N ASP A 208 -5.10 0.79 -8.13
CA ASP A 208 -5.45 -0.27 -7.17
C ASP A 208 -6.14 0.30 -5.92
N PHE A 209 -6.92 -0.54 -5.25
CA PHE A 209 -7.64 -0.20 -4.03
C PHE A 209 -7.04 -0.92 -2.82
N ALA A 210 -7.04 -0.26 -1.66
CA ALA A 210 -6.66 -0.86 -0.38
C ALA A 210 -7.80 -0.68 0.63
N PHE A 211 -8.01 -1.69 1.48
CA PHE A 211 -9.07 -1.69 2.48
C PHE A 211 -8.59 -2.23 3.82
N LEU A 212 -9.06 -1.68 4.94
CA LEU A 212 -8.76 -2.16 6.30
C LEU A 212 -10.05 -2.61 6.98
N LEU A 213 -10.12 -3.88 7.38
CA LEU A 213 -11.23 -4.37 8.18
C LEU A 213 -11.13 -3.85 9.62
N VAL A 214 -12.13 -3.08 10.06
CA VAL A 214 -12.25 -2.54 11.42
C VAL A 214 -13.62 -2.88 12.02
N ARG A 215 -13.76 -2.68 13.34
CA ARG A 215 -15.05 -2.86 14.02
C ARG A 215 -15.88 -1.57 14.03
N ASP A 216 -15.66 -0.74 15.04
CA ASP A 216 -16.52 0.37 15.47
C ASP A 216 -15.58 1.57 15.74
N PRO A 217 -14.93 2.11 14.68
CA PRO A 217 -13.77 2.98 14.80
C PRO A 217 -14.12 4.29 15.51
N LYS A 218 -13.40 4.59 16.59
CA LYS A 218 -13.64 5.81 17.39
C LYS A 218 -12.88 6.96 16.79
N TRP A 219 -13.45 7.56 15.74
CA TRP A 219 -12.81 8.59 14.91
C TRP A 219 -12.17 9.73 15.71
N ASP A 220 -12.85 10.25 16.74
CA ASP A 220 -12.34 11.32 17.59
C ASP A 220 -10.99 10.96 18.24
N ARG A 221 -10.86 9.72 18.73
CA ARG A 221 -9.62 9.19 19.33
C ARG A 221 -8.59 8.80 18.28
N LEU A 222 -9.01 8.29 17.13
CA LEU A 222 -8.10 7.93 16.03
C LEU A 222 -7.38 9.16 15.49
N ALA A 223 -8.07 10.30 15.40
CA ALA A 223 -7.50 11.60 15.03
C ALA A 223 -6.46 12.14 16.04
N GLU A 224 -6.47 11.65 17.29
CA GLU A 224 -5.47 11.96 18.32
C GLU A 224 -4.24 11.03 18.26
N THR A 225 -4.24 9.99 17.42
CA THR A 225 -3.13 9.01 17.31
C THR A 225 -2.31 9.18 16.03
N GLU A 226 -1.02 8.80 16.09
CA GLU A 226 -0.17 8.67 14.89
C GLU A 226 -0.35 7.28 14.19
N LEU A 227 -1.47 6.58 14.42
CA LEU A 227 -1.79 5.35 13.70
C LEU A 227 -2.02 5.63 12.22
N VAL A 228 -1.74 4.63 11.38
CA VAL A 228 -1.23 4.96 10.04
C VAL A 228 -2.19 4.69 8.89
N VAL A 229 -2.40 5.75 8.12
CA VAL A 229 -2.57 5.80 6.66
C VAL A 229 -1.90 4.64 5.91
N VAL A 230 -2.62 3.56 5.58
CA VAL A 230 -2.03 2.40 4.86
C VAL A 230 -1.93 2.66 3.35
N LYS A 231 -1.16 3.68 2.98
CA LYS A 231 -0.61 3.84 1.63
C LYS A 231 0.24 2.62 1.30
N ALA A 232 0.09 2.10 0.08
CA ALA A 232 0.69 0.83 -0.30
C ALA A 232 2.23 0.85 -0.15
N PRO A 233 2.90 -0.26 0.19
CA PRO A 233 4.37 -0.33 0.26
C PRO A 233 5.10 0.00 -1.06
N GLN A 234 4.36 0.11 -2.17
CA GLN A 234 4.85 0.57 -3.47
C GLN A 234 5.10 2.10 -3.50
N THR A 235 4.45 2.85 -2.60
CA THR A 235 4.37 4.32 -2.61
C THR A 235 5.03 4.96 -1.38
N ALA A 236 5.26 4.17 -0.32
CA ALA A 236 5.93 4.57 0.92
C ALA A 236 7.37 4.05 0.99
N VAL A 237 8.34 4.81 0.48
CA VAL A 237 9.77 4.46 0.57
C VAL A 237 10.28 4.77 1.97
N GLY A 238 10.93 3.80 2.63
CA GLY A 238 11.58 4.00 3.94
C GLY A 238 10.65 4.25 5.13
N GLY A 239 9.35 4.46 4.92
CA GLY A 239 8.40 4.96 5.93
C GLY A 239 8.00 6.43 5.74
N GLU A 240 8.29 7.02 4.58
CA GLU A 240 7.93 8.39 4.24
C GLU A 240 7.20 8.45 2.88
N CYS A 241 6.39 9.49 2.73
CA CYS A 241 5.60 9.80 1.55
C CYS A 241 6.47 10.30 0.39
N GLY A 242 6.39 9.67 -0.78
CA GLY A 242 7.30 9.91 -1.91
C GLY A 242 7.31 11.34 -2.48
N GLU A 243 6.20 12.08 -2.39
CA GLU A 243 6.10 13.45 -2.93
C GLU A 243 6.33 14.55 -1.89
N CYS A 244 5.93 14.34 -0.63
CA CYS A 244 5.94 15.39 0.39
C CYS A 244 6.79 15.09 1.64
N GLY A 245 7.44 13.92 1.72
CA GLY A 245 8.29 13.53 2.85
C GLY A 245 7.56 13.32 4.18
N ALA A 246 6.22 13.39 4.19
CA ALA A 246 5.44 13.14 5.40
C ALA A 246 5.65 11.70 5.90
N LYS A 247 5.97 11.54 7.18
CA LYS A 247 6.06 10.22 7.81
C LYS A 247 4.74 9.47 7.73
N VAL A 248 4.85 8.18 7.41
CA VAL A 248 3.80 7.17 7.44
C VAL A 248 3.28 7.07 8.88
N GLY A 249 2.23 7.85 9.17
CA GLY A 249 1.56 7.95 10.48
C GLY A 249 1.17 9.37 10.92
N LYS A 250 1.71 10.42 10.29
CA LYS A 250 1.63 11.79 10.82
C LYS A 250 0.20 12.33 11.02
N TYR A 251 -0.74 11.97 10.14
CA TYR A 251 -2.16 12.36 10.22
C TYR A 251 -3.06 11.24 9.68
N TRP A 252 -3.82 10.56 10.54
CA TRP A 252 -4.90 9.65 10.12
C TRP A 252 -5.96 10.37 9.25
N ASN A 253 -6.15 11.67 9.55
CA ASN A 253 -7.06 12.62 8.93
C ASN A 253 -6.91 12.73 7.40
N ASP A 254 -5.72 12.48 6.86
CA ASP A 254 -5.41 12.67 5.44
C ASP A 254 -5.78 11.44 4.58
N CYS A 255 -6.05 10.27 5.19
CA CYS A 255 -6.21 8.98 4.50
C CYS A 255 -7.65 8.54 4.23
N LEU A 256 -8.59 8.99 5.07
CA LEU A 256 -10.00 8.73 4.83
C LEU A 256 -10.43 9.59 3.64
N ALA A 257 -10.65 8.99 2.47
CA ALA A 257 -11.22 9.67 1.31
C ALA A 257 -12.48 10.46 1.75
N CYS A 258 -12.41 11.79 1.65
CA CYS A 258 -12.90 12.69 2.69
C CYS A 258 -14.32 12.40 3.24
N GLY A 259 -14.39 11.75 4.41
CA GLY A 259 -15.58 11.71 5.27
C GLY A 259 -16.79 10.89 4.77
N ALA A 260 -16.67 10.09 3.72
CA ALA A 260 -17.83 9.54 2.97
C ALA A 260 -18.13 8.04 3.21
N VAL A 261 -18.33 7.62 4.47
CA VAL A 261 -18.81 6.24 4.79
C VAL A 261 -20.08 6.22 5.67
N PHE A 262 -20.34 7.28 6.45
CA PHE A 262 -21.55 7.43 7.26
C PHE A 262 -22.17 8.82 7.06
N GLY A 263 -22.97 8.94 6.00
CA GLY A 263 -23.83 10.09 5.67
C GLY A 263 -25.05 9.60 4.90
#